data_AF-A0A831KGF8-F1
#
_entry.id   AF-A0A831KGF8-F1
#
_cell.length_a   1.000
_cell.length_b   1.000
_cell.length_c   1.000
_cell.angle_alpha   90.00
_cell.angle_beta   90.00
_cell.angle_gamma   90.00
#
_symmetry.space_group_name_H-M   'P 1'
#
loop_
_entity.id
_entity.type
_entity.pdbx_description
1 polymer ?
#
loop_
_entity_poly.entity_id
_entity_poly.type
_entity_poly.pdbx_seq_one_letter_code
_entity_poly.pdbx_strand_id
1 'polypeptide(L)'
;DVGLGNIDDTSDISKPVSTAQQTAIDAKANNGVNSDITALTGLTTPLSKPQGGTGNATGDAASVKGIKVLTLQSIAGTGTVNVDLNQGTDVKLTLSANTTVTFTNPTQPCKIAVEVVQDTTGGWTLALPTITWLNVVPNLSTAANNVAVISLFYDGSIYLGMWAEQV
;
A
#
# COMPACT_ATOMS: atom_id res chain seq x y z
N ASP A 1 -41.12 36.86 -62.96
CA ASP A 1 -41.03 36.98 -61.50
C ASP A 1 -41.08 35.58 -60.92
N VAL A 2 -40.16 35.22 -60.02
CA VAL A 2 -39.99 33.85 -59.48
C VAL A 2 -40.47 33.71 -58.03
N GLY A 3 -41.15 34.73 -57.47
CA GLY A 3 -41.88 34.59 -56.22
C GLY A 3 -41.02 34.46 -54.94
N LEU A 4 -39.78 34.96 -54.97
CA LEU A 4 -38.82 34.82 -53.87
C LEU A 4 -38.90 35.94 -52.80
N GLY A 5 -39.91 36.81 -52.84
CA GLY A 5 -39.99 37.99 -51.97
C GLY A 5 -40.17 37.71 -50.47
N ASN A 6 -40.47 36.46 -50.10
CA ASN A 6 -40.67 36.03 -48.69
C ASN A 6 -39.55 35.12 -48.16
N ILE A 7 -38.49 34.88 -48.95
CA ILE A 7 -37.36 34.06 -48.50
C ILE A 7 -36.48 34.89 -47.57
N ASP A 8 -36.23 34.38 -46.38
CA ASP A 8 -35.26 34.94 -45.44
C ASP A 8 -33.83 34.55 -45.87
N ASP A 9 -33.00 35.55 -46.20
CA ASP A 9 -31.59 35.41 -46.58
C ASP A 9 -30.64 35.72 -45.41
N THR A 10 -31.02 35.31 -44.20
CA THR A 10 -30.15 35.40 -43.02
C THR A 10 -28.90 34.55 -43.24
N SER A 11 -27.74 35.22 -43.30
CA SER A 11 -26.44 34.58 -43.44
C SER A 11 -26.22 33.54 -42.34
N ASP A 12 -25.54 32.43 -42.66
CA ASP A 12 -25.35 31.30 -41.73
C ASP A 12 -24.74 31.72 -40.38
N ILE A 13 -23.89 32.76 -40.37
CA ILE A 13 -23.28 33.31 -39.15
C ILE A 13 -24.28 34.03 -38.23
N SER A 14 -25.38 34.54 -38.80
CA SER A 14 -26.42 35.30 -38.10
C SER A 14 -27.62 34.43 -37.70
N LYS A 15 -27.62 33.15 -38.09
CA LYS A 15 -28.70 32.23 -37.73
C LYS A 15 -28.70 32.01 -36.21
N PRO A 16 -29.84 32.20 -35.52
CA PRO A 16 -29.89 32.04 -34.08
C PRO A 16 -29.68 30.58 -33.68
N VAL A 17 -28.87 30.35 -32.65
CA VAL A 17 -28.84 29.08 -31.91
C VAL A 17 -30.01 29.10 -30.94
N SER A 18 -30.82 28.04 -30.92
CA SER A 18 -31.94 27.98 -29.97
C SER A 18 -31.43 27.94 -28.53
N THR A 19 -32.22 28.46 -27.59
CA THR A 19 -31.86 28.44 -26.16
C THR A 19 -31.54 27.02 -25.67
N ALA A 20 -32.31 26.02 -26.13
CA ALA A 20 -32.08 24.61 -25.78
C ALA A 20 -30.72 24.09 -26.29
N GLN A 21 -30.31 24.48 -27.51
CA GLN A 21 -29.00 24.13 -28.05
C GLN A 21 -27.87 24.81 -27.28
N GLN A 22 -28.01 26.09 -26.93
CA GLN A 22 -27.00 26.81 -26.15
C GLN A 22 -26.82 26.18 -24.76
N THR A 23 -27.92 25.88 -24.05
CA THR A 23 -27.86 25.19 -22.74
C THR A 23 -27.17 23.82 -22.83
N ALA A 24 -27.41 23.06 -23.90
CA ALA A 24 -26.77 21.76 -24.10
C ALA A 24 -25.27 21.87 -24.40
N ILE A 25 -24.84 22.93 -25.10
CA ILE A 25 -23.42 23.22 -25.38
C ILE A 25 -22.72 23.66 -24.10
N ASP A 26 -23.32 24.57 -23.33
CA ASP A 26 -22.75 25.09 -22.09
C ASP A 26 -22.56 24.01 -21.01
N ALA A 27 -23.35 22.93 -21.07
CA ALA A 27 -23.25 21.77 -20.18
C ALA A 27 -22.12 20.80 -20.55
N LYS A 28 -21.40 21.02 -21.65
CA LYS A 28 -20.21 20.22 -22.02
C LYS A 28 -18.97 20.82 -21.35
N ALA A 29 -18.08 19.95 -20.90
CA ALA A 29 -16.80 20.36 -20.32
C ALA A 29 -16.02 21.22 -21.34
N ASN A 30 -15.85 22.51 -21.04
CA ASN A 30 -15.10 23.43 -21.87
C ASN A 30 -13.59 23.13 -21.75
N ASN A 31 -12.94 22.76 -22.86
CA ASN A 31 -11.48 22.69 -23.03
C ASN A 31 -10.70 21.92 -21.94
N GLY A 32 -11.14 20.71 -21.58
CA GLY A 32 -10.33 19.80 -20.76
C GLY A 32 -10.11 20.25 -19.31
N VAL A 33 -10.86 21.24 -18.86
CA VAL A 33 -10.91 21.59 -17.44
C VAL A 33 -11.87 20.60 -16.78
N ASN A 34 -11.35 19.48 -16.29
CA ASN A 34 -12.12 18.44 -15.60
C ASN A 34 -12.74 18.91 -14.26
N SER A 35 -12.73 20.21 -13.97
CA SER A 35 -13.19 20.76 -12.68
C SER A 35 -14.69 20.60 -12.46
N ASP A 36 -15.48 20.42 -13.52
CA ASP A 36 -16.92 20.17 -13.50
C ASP A 36 -17.27 18.67 -13.48
N ILE A 37 -16.28 17.78 -13.67
CA ILE A 37 -16.48 16.33 -13.58
C ILE A 37 -16.62 15.93 -12.11
N THR A 38 -17.85 15.86 -11.65
CA THR A 38 -18.19 15.46 -10.28
C THR A 38 -18.20 13.94 -10.08
N ALA A 39 -18.42 13.16 -11.14
CA ALA A 39 -18.35 11.70 -11.12
C ALA A 39 -18.03 11.13 -12.50
N LEU A 40 -17.28 10.01 -12.52
CA LEU A 40 -17.01 9.22 -13.73
C LEU A 40 -17.60 7.81 -13.56
N THR A 41 -18.93 7.72 -13.61
CA THR A 41 -19.67 6.47 -13.41
C THR A 41 -19.62 5.58 -14.65
N GLY A 42 -19.48 4.26 -14.49
CA GLY A 42 -19.55 3.29 -15.59
C GLY A 42 -18.21 2.85 -16.17
N LEU A 43 -17.10 3.24 -15.53
CA LEU A 43 -15.78 2.79 -15.93
C LEU A 43 -15.59 1.30 -15.55
N THR A 44 -15.40 0.44 -16.54
CA THR A 44 -15.10 -1.00 -16.33
C THR A 44 -13.60 -1.28 -16.24
N THR A 45 -12.76 -0.32 -16.65
CA THR A 45 -11.30 -0.37 -16.60
C THR A 45 -10.73 0.93 -16.02
N PRO A 46 -9.92 0.91 -14.94
CA PRO A 46 -9.40 2.12 -14.32
C PRO A 46 -8.69 3.08 -15.28
N LEU A 47 -8.70 4.37 -14.95
CA LEU A 47 -7.89 5.37 -15.66
C LEU A 47 -6.41 4.98 -15.56
N SER A 48 -5.72 4.99 -16.70
CA SER A 48 -4.29 4.69 -16.77
C SER A 48 -3.45 5.81 -16.15
N LYS A 49 -2.16 5.54 -15.90
CA LYS A 49 -1.23 6.54 -15.37
C LYS A 49 -1.06 7.78 -16.25
N PRO A 50 -0.93 7.66 -17.60
CA PRO A 50 -0.91 8.84 -18.46
C PRO A 50 -2.17 9.71 -18.37
N GLN A 51 -3.31 9.14 -17.95
CA GLN A 51 -4.57 9.85 -17.75
C GLN A 51 -4.72 10.41 -16.32
N GLY A 52 -3.66 10.38 -15.50
CA GLY A 52 -3.68 10.82 -14.11
C GLY A 52 -4.32 9.82 -13.14
N GLY A 53 -4.69 8.63 -13.61
CA GLY A 53 -5.18 7.54 -12.77
C GLY A 53 -4.05 6.72 -12.14
N THR A 54 -4.41 5.80 -11.25
CA THR A 54 -3.46 4.87 -10.63
C THR A 54 -3.15 3.67 -11.54
N GLY A 55 -3.97 3.45 -12.58
CA GLY A 55 -3.91 2.27 -13.45
C GLY A 55 -4.27 0.95 -12.74
N ASN A 56 -4.86 1.00 -11.54
CA ASN A 56 -5.09 -0.18 -10.70
C ASN A 56 -6.58 -0.45 -10.49
N ALA A 57 -7.03 -1.68 -10.72
CA ALA A 57 -8.44 -2.10 -10.66
C ALA A 57 -8.89 -2.57 -9.29
N THR A 58 -7.94 -2.89 -8.39
CA THR A 58 -8.21 -3.65 -7.16
C THR A 58 -7.91 -2.89 -5.88
N GLY A 59 -7.74 -1.56 -5.94
CA GLY A 59 -7.45 -0.73 -4.78
C GLY A 59 -5.96 -0.71 -4.41
N ASP A 60 -5.54 0.44 -3.89
CA ASP A 60 -4.18 0.93 -3.65
C ASP A 60 -3.53 1.66 -4.84
N ALA A 61 -3.46 2.98 -4.70
CA ALA A 61 -2.71 3.84 -5.59
C ALA A 61 -1.22 3.48 -5.48
N ALA A 62 -0.59 3.22 -6.62
CA ALA A 62 0.84 2.95 -6.72
C ALA A 62 1.76 4.11 -6.27
N SER A 63 1.24 5.21 -5.70
CA SER A 63 2.04 6.26 -5.06
C SER A 63 2.76 5.78 -3.79
N VAL A 64 2.48 4.56 -3.34
CA VAL A 64 3.20 3.86 -2.28
C VAL A 64 4.24 2.86 -2.86
N LYS A 65 4.63 2.97 -4.14
CA LYS A 65 5.65 2.12 -4.79
C LYS A 65 7.10 2.35 -4.34
N GLY A 66 7.31 2.65 -3.06
CA GLY A 66 8.66 2.88 -2.52
C GLY A 66 8.70 2.95 -1.01
N ILE A 67 7.56 3.20 -0.38
CA ILE A 67 7.36 2.99 1.04
C ILE A 67 6.53 1.73 1.12
N LYS A 68 7.10 0.59 1.49
CA LYS A 68 6.24 -0.46 2.06
C LYS A 68 5.57 0.24 3.25
N VAL A 69 4.25 0.50 3.19
CA VAL A 69 3.50 0.91 4.39
C VAL A 69 4.03 0.01 5.49
N LEU A 70 4.45 0.59 6.62
CA LEU A 70 4.90 -0.15 7.80
C LEU A 70 3.70 -0.98 8.28
N THR A 71 3.41 -2.05 7.55
CA THR A 71 2.29 -2.94 7.79
C THR A 71 2.79 -3.84 8.89
N LEU A 72 2.41 -3.47 10.12
CA LEU A 72 2.71 -4.27 11.29
C LEU A 72 2.10 -5.66 11.10
N GLN A 73 2.96 -6.67 11.04
CA GLN A 73 2.55 -8.06 11.05
C GLN A 73 2.48 -8.54 12.49
N SER A 74 1.26 -8.63 13.04
CA SER A 74 1.03 -9.21 14.36
C SER A 74 0.86 -10.72 14.25
N ILE A 75 1.77 -11.48 14.85
CA ILE A 75 1.86 -12.93 14.72
C ILE A 75 1.86 -13.56 16.12
N ALA A 76 1.05 -14.61 16.30
CA ALA A 76 1.08 -15.44 17.50
C ALA A 76 2.18 -16.51 17.36
N GLY A 77 3.12 -16.54 18.29
CA GLY A 77 4.15 -17.57 18.37
C GLY A 77 3.63 -18.82 19.06
N THR A 78 3.31 -19.84 18.25
CA THR A 78 2.86 -21.16 18.71
C THR A 78 3.50 -22.27 17.89
N GLY A 79 4.62 -22.84 18.36
CA GLY A 79 5.36 -23.85 17.59
C GLY A 79 6.06 -23.23 16.38
N THR A 80 5.92 -23.81 15.18
CA THR A 80 6.58 -23.26 13.98
C THR A 80 5.71 -22.23 13.28
N VAL A 81 6.24 -21.02 13.09
CA VAL A 81 5.53 -19.91 12.43
C VAL A 81 6.36 -19.33 11.29
N ASN A 82 5.70 -19.02 10.17
CA ASN A 82 6.32 -18.34 9.04
C ASN A 82 5.98 -16.85 9.07
N VAL A 83 6.99 -16.01 9.09
CA VAL A 83 6.87 -14.55 8.99
C VAL A 83 7.17 -14.16 7.54
N ASP A 84 6.15 -13.72 6.81
CA ASP A 84 6.31 -13.35 5.41
C ASP A 84 6.75 -11.90 5.25
N LEU A 85 8.05 -11.67 5.06
CA LEU A 85 8.61 -10.32 4.97
C LEU A 85 8.24 -9.59 3.67
N ASN A 86 7.59 -10.26 2.71
CA ASN A 86 6.97 -9.62 1.55
C ASN A 86 5.65 -8.93 1.91
N GLN A 87 5.02 -9.27 3.04
CA GLN A 87 3.78 -8.65 3.52
C GLN A 87 4.06 -7.44 4.44
N GLY A 88 5.18 -7.43 5.15
CA GLY A 88 5.59 -6.33 6.03
C GLY A 88 6.97 -6.57 6.64
N THR A 89 7.74 -5.52 6.91
CA THR A 89 9.06 -5.65 7.55
C THR A 89 9.04 -5.30 9.03
N ASP A 90 7.90 -4.82 9.53
CA ASP A 90 7.67 -4.57 10.95
C ASP A 90 6.81 -5.71 11.50
N VAL A 91 7.36 -6.44 12.46
CA VAL A 91 6.79 -7.69 12.96
C VAL A 91 6.63 -7.59 14.46
N LYS A 92 5.45 -7.91 14.97
CA LYS A 92 5.21 -8.14 16.39
C LYS A 92 4.88 -9.61 16.59
N LEU A 93 5.80 -10.35 17.20
CA LEU A 93 5.66 -11.75 17.54
C LEU A 93 5.32 -11.87 19.03
N THR A 94 4.11 -12.31 19.35
CA THR A 94 3.70 -12.56 20.75
C THR A 94 3.81 -14.05 21.04
N LEU A 95 4.74 -14.44 21.91
CA LEU A 95 5.02 -15.82 22.28
C LEU A 95 4.02 -16.30 23.33
N SER A 96 3.30 -17.38 23.01
CA SER A 96 2.41 -18.10 23.95
C SER A 96 2.77 -19.60 24.06
N ALA A 97 3.85 -20.00 23.39
CA ALA A 97 4.50 -21.28 23.49
C ALA A 97 5.94 -21.16 22.96
N ASN A 98 6.76 -22.20 23.17
CA ASN A 98 8.05 -22.31 22.49
C ASN A 98 7.84 -22.22 20.97
N THR A 99 8.59 -21.32 20.33
CA THR A 99 8.33 -20.92 18.95
C THR A 99 9.58 -21.04 18.10
N THR A 100 9.45 -21.58 16.90
CA THR A 100 10.46 -21.57 15.85
C THR A 100 9.98 -20.70 14.70
N VAL A 101 10.76 -19.70 14.31
CA VAL A 101 10.43 -18.78 13.22
C VAL A 101 11.12 -19.20 11.93
N THR A 102 10.38 -19.16 10.82
CA THR A 102 10.94 -19.13 9.47
C THR A 102 10.62 -17.79 8.82
N PHE A 103 11.54 -17.26 8.01
CA PHE A 103 11.28 -16.08 7.19
C PHE A 103 11.00 -16.48 5.75
N THR A 104 9.96 -15.89 5.15
CA THR A 104 9.91 -15.78 3.69
C THR A 104 10.73 -14.56 3.32
N ASN A 105 11.88 -14.78 2.67
CA ASN A 105 12.81 -13.71 2.37
C ASN A 105 12.15 -12.63 1.49
N PRO A 106 12.45 -11.35 1.72
CA PRO A 106 12.04 -10.28 0.84
C PRO A 106 12.78 -10.37 -0.49
N THR A 107 12.15 -9.91 -1.57
CA THR A 107 12.70 -9.96 -2.93
C THR A 107 13.86 -8.98 -3.18
N GLN A 108 14.13 -8.06 -2.25
CA GLN A 108 15.18 -7.06 -2.32
C GLN A 108 15.83 -6.88 -0.93
N PRO A 109 17.07 -6.37 -0.86
CA PRO A 109 17.69 -6.01 0.40
C PRO A 109 16.83 -5.01 1.19
N CYS A 110 16.66 -5.23 2.49
CA CYS A 110 15.83 -4.37 3.32
C CYS A 110 16.19 -4.42 4.80
N LYS A 111 15.63 -3.47 5.56
CA LYS A 111 15.66 -3.45 7.02
C LYS A 111 14.38 -4.08 7.55
N ILE A 112 14.50 -4.82 8.64
CA ILE A 112 13.39 -5.53 9.30
C ILE A 112 13.46 -5.23 10.79
N ALA A 113 12.31 -4.91 11.39
CA ALA A 113 12.16 -4.74 12.82
C ALA A 113 11.26 -5.86 13.36
N VAL A 114 11.74 -6.59 14.36
CA VAL A 114 10.98 -7.63 15.04
C VAL A 114 10.89 -7.28 16.52
N GLU A 115 9.67 -7.00 16.99
CA GLU A 115 9.31 -6.95 18.40
C GLU A 115 8.89 -8.36 18.83
N VAL A 116 9.55 -8.91 19.84
CA VAL A 116 9.22 -10.19 20.47
C VAL A 116 8.66 -9.91 21.84
N VAL A 117 7.45 -10.39 22.12
CA VAL A 117 6.74 -10.16 23.38
C VAL A 117 6.45 -11.51 24.02
N GLN A 118 6.88 -11.72 25.26
CA GLN A 118 6.38 -12.83 26.09
C GLN A 118 4.94 -12.52 26.49
N ASP A 119 4.05 -13.51 26.41
CA ASP A 119 2.70 -13.34 26.97
C ASP A 119 2.75 -13.15 28.50
N THR A 120 1.55 -13.05 29.10
CA THR A 120 1.40 -12.90 30.55
C THR A 120 1.93 -14.08 31.37
N THR A 121 2.21 -15.22 30.72
CA THR A 121 2.74 -16.44 31.37
C THR A 121 4.26 -16.40 31.38
N GLY A 122 4.89 -16.03 30.26
CA GLY A 122 6.32 -16.19 30.04
C GLY A 122 6.75 -17.67 30.00
N GLY A 123 8.06 -17.89 30.01
CA GLY A 123 8.67 -19.23 29.96
C GLY A 123 8.96 -19.73 28.54
N TRP A 124 8.70 -18.91 27.51
CA TRP A 124 8.75 -19.36 26.12
C TRP A 124 10.10 -19.09 25.47
N THR A 125 10.66 -20.11 24.83
CA THR A 125 11.88 -19.97 24.03
C THR A 125 11.54 -19.58 22.59
N LEU A 126 12.45 -18.83 21.96
CA LEU A 126 12.36 -18.46 20.56
C LEU A 126 13.58 -18.99 19.80
N ALA A 127 13.33 -19.82 18.79
CA ALA A 127 14.32 -20.23 17.82
C ALA A 127 14.16 -19.39 16.55
N LEU A 128 15.18 -18.59 16.23
CA LEU A 128 15.25 -17.79 15.01
C LEU A 128 15.96 -18.56 13.89
N PRO A 129 15.73 -18.22 12.61
CA PRO A 129 16.54 -18.73 11.52
C PRO A 129 17.99 -18.23 11.64
N THR A 130 18.88 -18.75 10.79
CA THR A 130 20.29 -18.38 10.80
C THR A 130 20.46 -16.87 10.56
N ILE A 131 21.00 -16.19 11.58
CA ILE A 131 21.31 -14.76 11.58
C ILE A 131 22.76 -14.59 12.04
N THR A 132 23.51 -13.76 11.33
CA THR A 132 24.85 -13.34 11.74
C THR A 132 24.71 -12.16 12.69
N TRP A 133 24.95 -12.41 13.98
CA TRP A 133 24.77 -11.40 15.02
C TRP A 133 25.98 -10.48 15.15
N LEU A 134 25.71 -9.18 15.31
CA LEU A 134 26.71 -8.23 15.73
C LEU A 134 27.04 -8.46 17.22
N ASN A 135 28.31 -8.72 17.51
CA ASN A 135 28.88 -8.97 18.84
C ASN A 135 28.44 -10.27 19.51
N VAL A 136 27.15 -10.44 19.81
CA VAL A 136 26.65 -11.56 20.63
C VAL A 136 25.30 -12.07 20.15
N VAL A 137 25.12 -13.38 20.20
CA VAL A 137 23.83 -14.04 19.95
C VAL A 137 22.84 -13.68 21.07
N PRO A 138 21.56 -13.38 20.76
CA PRO A 138 20.57 -13.03 21.78
C PRO A 138 20.33 -14.14 22.79
N ASN A 139 20.24 -13.74 24.06
CA ASN A 139 19.78 -14.57 25.17
C ASN A 139 18.46 -14.03 25.73
N LEU A 140 17.41 -14.01 24.89
CA LEU A 140 16.13 -13.39 25.21
C LEU A 140 15.54 -13.90 26.54
N SER A 141 15.08 -12.98 27.37
CA SER A 141 14.41 -13.27 28.63
C SER A 141 13.11 -14.04 28.38
N THR A 142 12.84 -14.96 29.30
CA THR A 142 11.60 -15.73 29.36
C THR A 142 10.65 -15.17 30.43
N ALA A 143 10.95 -14.03 31.03
CA ALA A 143 10.04 -13.42 32.01
C ALA A 143 8.71 -13.02 31.35
N ALA A 144 7.60 -13.20 32.07
CA ALA A 144 6.28 -12.80 31.59
C ALA A 144 6.24 -11.30 31.20
N ASN A 145 5.54 -10.98 30.10
CA ASN A 145 5.41 -9.63 29.55
C ASN A 145 6.72 -8.95 29.11
N ASN A 146 7.84 -9.66 29.14
CA ASN A 146 9.10 -9.11 28.69
C ASN A 146 9.08 -8.83 27.18
N VAL A 147 9.69 -7.73 26.77
CA VAL A 147 9.77 -7.30 25.37
C VAL A 147 11.24 -7.23 24.94
N ALA A 148 11.54 -7.86 23.81
CA ALA A 148 12.81 -7.72 23.12
C ALA A 148 12.61 -7.15 21.72
N VAL A 149 13.56 -6.35 21.25
CA VAL A 149 13.56 -5.79 19.91
C VAL A 149 14.79 -6.28 19.16
N ILE A 150 14.56 -6.81 17.98
CA ILE A 150 15.59 -7.29 17.07
C ILE A 150 15.52 -6.45 15.79
N SER A 151 16.65 -5.85 15.44
CA SER A 151 16.82 -5.17 14.15
C SER A 151 17.66 -6.04 13.24
N LEU A 152 17.11 -6.36 12.06
CA LEU A 152 17.81 -7.14 11.04
C LEU A 152 18.01 -6.30 9.78
N PHE A 153 19.10 -6.60 9.08
CA PHE A 153 19.32 -6.20 7.70
C PHE A 153 19.48 -7.46 6.85
N TYR A 154 18.63 -7.59 5.83
CA TYR A 154 18.77 -8.60 4.80
C TYR A 154 19.48 -8.00 3.60
N ASP A 155 20.59 -8.62 3.18
CA ASP A 155 21.40 -8.13 2.05
C ASP A 155 21.04 -8.77 0.69
N GLY A 156 20.03 -9.65 0.66
CA GLY A 156 19.69 -10.48 -0.49
C GLY A 156 20.18 -11.93 -0.38
N SER A 157 20.94 -12.27 0.66
CA SER A 157 21.46 -13.63 0.89
C SER A 157 21.46 -14.03 2.36
N ILE A 158 21.95 -13.15 3.24
CA ILE A 158 22.07 -13.41 4.68
C ILE A 158 21.36 -12.33 5.49
N TYR A 159 21.13 -12.64 6.77
CA TYR A 159 20.63 -11.70 7.76
C TYR A 159 21.78 -11.27 8.69
N LEU A 160 21.96 -9.96 8.82
CA LEU A 160 22.79 -9.35 9.86
C LEU A 160 21.87 -8.83 10.96
N GLY A 161 22.16 -9.13 12.22
CA GLY A 161 21.25 -8.82 13.33
C GLY A 161 21.91 -8.08 14.50
N MET A 162 21.13 -7.24 15.17
CA MET A 162 21.41 -6.69 16.50
C MET A 162 20.14 -6.73 17.33
N TRP A 163 20.27 -6.71 18.65
CA TRP A 163 19.13 -6.86 19.55
C TRP A 163 19.30 -6.06 20.84
N ALA A 164 18.17 -5.78 21.49
CA ALA A 164 18.08 -5.21 22.83
C ALA A 164 16.83 -5.77 23.54
N GLU A 165 16.80 -5.68 24.85
CA GLU A 165 15.71 -6.15 25.69
C GLU A 165 15.31 -5.06 26.69
N GLN A 166 14.02 -4.98 26.99
CA GLN A 166 13.52 -4.10 28.02
C GLN A 166 14.04 -4.56 29.38
N VAL A 167 14.69 -3.64 30.11
CA VAL A 167 15.18 -3.87 31.48
C VAL A 167 14.04 -3.79 32.48
#